data_AF-W1VHJ5-F1
#
_entry.id   AF-W1VHJ5-F1
#
_cell.length_a   1.000
_cell.length_b   1.000
_cell.length_c   1.000
_cell.angle_alpha   90.00
_cell.angle_beta   90.00
_cell.angle_gamma   90.00
#
_symmetry.space_group_name_H-M   'P 1'
#
loop_
_entity.id
_entity.type
_entity.pdbx_description
1 polymer ?
#
loop_
_entity_poly.entity_id
_entity_poly.type
_entity_poly.pdbx_seq_one_letter_code
_entity_poly.pdbx_strand_id
1 'polypeptide(L)'
;MLRIAVPNKGSLSEPATTMLKEAGYRTRRTGRELVLIDEANEVELFFLRPRDIAVYVGQGTVHAGITGRDLLLDSGVQAVEHLALGFARSTFRFAAPAGTMSSLADVAGKRVATSYDVLVREYLRAQGVEATTVHLDGAVESSVQLGVADLIADVVETGTTLRAAGLEVFGEPILASEAVLITTEAYRDEPGLATLVRRLEGVMRARSYVLIDYDVRMNDLHLATAITPGLESPTVSPLQNPDWVAVRSMVPRADMNRVMDELYEVGARAILVSSLLACRL
;
A
#
# COMPACT_ATOMS: atom_id res chain seq x y z
N MET A 1 19.23 -12.12 -13.41
CA MET A 1 17.77 -11.93 -13.28
C MET A 1 17.44 -11.57 -11.83
N LEU A 2 16.55 -10.60 -11.62
CA LEU A 2 16.07 -10.21 -10.29
C LEU A 2 14.94 -11.16 -9.85
N ARG A 3 15.06 -11.77 -8.68
CA ARG A 3 14.03 -12.64 -8.08
C ARG A 3 13.15 -11.85 -7.13
N ILE A 4 11.85 -11.86 -7.36
CA ILE A 4 10.88 -11.07 -6.60
C ILE A 4 9.79 -11.98 -6.05
N ALA A 5 9.57 -11.96 -4.74
CA ALA A 5 8.45 -12.63 -4.10
C ALA A 5 7.18 -11.76 -4.12
N VAL A 6 6.06 -12.34 -4.53
CA VAL A 6 4.76 -11.68 -4.69
C VAL A 6 3.68 -12.44 -3.91
N PRO A 7 2.75 -11.76 -3.22
CA PRO A 7 1.68 -12.43 -2.49
C PRO A 7 0.78 -13.24 -3.43
N ASN A 8 0.52 -14.51 -3.09
CA ASN A 8 -0.31 -15.41 -3.89
C ASN A 8 -1.80 -15.41 -3.53
N LYS A 9 -2.17 -14.80 -2.41
CA LYS A 9 -3.55 -14.70 -1.90
C LYS A 9 -3.69 -13.54 -0.90
N GLY A 10 -4.92 -13.29 -0.47
CA GLY A 10 -5.25 -12.25 0.50
C GLY A 10 -5.30 -10.86 -0.12
N SER A 11 -5.54 -9.85 0.72
CA SER A 11 -5.74 -8.44 0.31
C SER A 11 -4.54 -7.82 -0.41
N LEU A 12 -3.34 -8.38 -0.24
CA LEU A 12 -2.11 -7.89 -0.88
C LEU A 12 -1.92 -8.39 -2.33
N SER A 13 -2.51 -9.53 -2.71
CA SER A 13 -2.14 -10.25 -3.94
C SER A 13 -2.54 -9.54 -5.22
N GLU A 14 -3.80 -9.16 -5.35
CA GLU A 14 -4.31 -8.48 -6.55
C GLU A 14 -3.73 -7.07 -6.71
N PRO A 15 -3.67 -6.21 -5.67
CA PRO A 15 -3.05 -4.89 -5.80
C PRO A 15 -1.55 -4.94 -6.16
N ALA A 16 -0.79 -5.89 -5.57
CA ALA A 16 0.62 -6.09 -5.90
C ALA A 16 0.81 -6.52 -7.36
N THR A 17 -0.01 -7.48 -7.81
CA THR A 17 0.01 -7.99 -9.20
C THR A 17 -0.35 -6.88 -10.20
N THR A 18 -1.35 -6.06 -9.88
CA THR A 18 -1.76 -4.92 -10.71
C THR A 18 -0.67 -3.86 -10.78
N MET A 19 -0.06 -3.52 -9.65
CA MET A 19 1.05 -2.55 -9.61
C MET A 19 2.25 -3.04 -10.45
N LEU A 20 2.63 -4.31 -10.34
CA LEU A 20 3.70 -4.90 -11.17
C LEU A 20 3.35 -4.89 -12.67
N LYS A 21 2.08 -5.15 -13.01
CA LYS A 21 1.60 -5.07 -14.39
C LYS A 21 1.70 -3.65 -14.95
N GLU A 22 1.26 -2.65 -14.18
CA GLU A 22 1.36 -1.22 -14.54
C GLU A 22 2.81 -0.76 -14.64
N ALA A 23 3.71 -1.36 -13.85
CA ALA A 23 5.15 -1.16 -13.93
C ALA A 23 5.82 -1.88 -15.15
N GLY A 24 5.03 -2.58 -15.98
CA GLY A 24 5.48 -3.20 -17.22
C GLY A 24 6.06 -4.61 -17.06
N TYR A 25 5.82 -5.29 -15.93
CA TYR A 25 6.22 -6.68 -15.74
C TYR A 25 5.14 -7.66 -16.22
N ARG A 26 5.57 -8.82 -16.70
CA ARG A 26 4.68 -9.94 -16.99
C ARG A 26 4.15 -10.50 -15.67
N THR A 27 2.82 -10.48 -15.50
CA THR A 27 2.18 -10.98 -14.28
C THR A 27 1.08 -12.02 -14.53
N ARG A 28 0.72 -12.24 -15.80
CA ARG A 28 -0.32 -13.21 -16.18
C ARG A 28 0.22 -14.64 -16.03
N ARG A 29 -0.39 -15.39 -15.11
CA ARG A 29 -0.15 -16.82 -14.88
C ARG A 29 -1.10 -17.68 -15.71
N THR A 30 -0.64 -18.84 -16.13
CA THR A 30 -1.46 -19.90 -16.74
C THR A 30 -1.76 -20.95 -15.67
N GLY A 31 -2.89 -20.80 -14.97
CA GLY A 31 -3.29 -21.75 -13.91
C GLY A 31 -2.62 -21.47 -12.56
N ARG A 32 -2.01 -22.50 -11.94
CA ARG A 32 -1.50 -22.46 -10.55
C ARG A 32 0.03 -22.31 -10.45
N GLU A 33 0.71 -21.93 -11.52
CA GLU A 33 2.18 -21.76 -11.57
C GLU A 33 2.68 -20.87 -10.43
N LEU A 34 3.59 -21.37 -9.58
CA LEU A 34 4.14 -20.59 -8.46
C LEU A 34 5.32 -19.71 -8.87
N VAL A 35 5.83 -19.90 -10.08
CA VAL A 35 6.96 -19.16 -10.63
C VAL A 35 6.58 -18.66 -12.01
N LEU A 36 6.90 -17.41 -12.30
CA LEU A 36 6.72 -16.79 -13.61
C LEU A 36 8.01 -16.10 -14.02
N ILE A 37 8.52 -16.44 -15.21
CA ILE A 37 9.72 -15.85 -15.77
C ILE A 37 9.34 -14.76 -16.77
N ASP A 38 9.92 -13.58 -16.60
CA ASP A 38 9.84 -12.44 -17.51
C ASP A 38 11.22 -12.16 -18.10
N GLU A 39 11.54 -12.86 -19.19
CA GLU A 39 12.84 -12.77 -19.85
C GLU A 39 13.14 -11.34 -20.35
N ALA A 40 12.13 -10.63 -20.84
CA ALA A 40 12.29 -9.28 -21.39
C ALA A 40 12.71 -8.25 -20.34
N ASN A 41 12.27 -8.44 -19.09
CA ASN A 41 12.65 -7.59 -17.96
C ASN A 41 13.74 -8.21 -17.07
N GLU A 42 14.26 -9.39 -17.42
CA GLU A 42 15.20 -10.17 -16.62
C GLU A 42 14.72 -10.40 -15.18
N VAL A 43 13.43 -10.72 -14.99
CA VAL A 43 12.80 -10.92 -13.68
C VAL A 43 12.21 -12.31 -13.55
N GLU A 44 12.26 -12.85 -12.33
CA GLU A 44 11.55 -14.07 -11.93
C GLU A 44 10.62 -13.75 -10.75
N LEU A 45 9.31 -13.96 -10.93
CA LEU A 45 8.29 -13.73 -9.91
C LEU A 45 7.92 -15.03 -9.21
N PHE A 46 8.02 -15.05 -7.89
CA PHE A 46 7.66 -16.17 -7.02
C PHE A 46 6.38 -15.84 -6.24
N PHE A 47 5.30 -16.60 -6.46
CA PHE A 47 4.02 -16.38 -5.81
C PHE A 47 3.91 -17.16 -4.50
N LEU A 48 4.15 -16.48 -3.38
CA LEU A 48 4.30 -17.07 -2.05
C LEU A 48 3.19 -16.61 -1.09
N ARG A 49 3.03 -17.30 0.05
CA ARG A 49 2.12 -16.82 1.09
C ARG A 49 2.69 -15.54 1.71
N PRO A 50 1.87 -14.52 2.01
CA PRO A 50 2.36 -13.24 2.52
C PRO A 50 3.32 -13.34 3.72
N ARG A 51 2.98 -14.19 4.71
CA ARG A 51 3.79 -14.42 5.92
C ARG A 51 5.17 -15.01 5.60
N ASP A 52 5.28 -15.81 4.55
CA ASP A 52 6.54 -16.48 4.19
C ASP A 52 7.48 -15.53 3.41
N ILE A 53 6.95 -14.49 2.75
CA ILE A 53 7.72 -13.61 1.86
C ILE A 53 8.91 -12.97 2.60
N ALA A 54 8.68 -12.45 3.81
CA ALA A 54 9.75 -11.86 4.61
C ALA A 54 10.86 -12.87 4.91
N VAL A 55 10.49 -14.12 5.22
CA VAL A 55 11.46 -15.20 5.47
C VAL A 55 12.30 -15.50 4.22
N TYR A 56 11.67 -15.66 3.06
CA TYR A 56 12.40 -15.94 1.81
C TYR A 56 13.35 -14.81 1.42
N VAL A 57 12.95 -13.56 1.62
CA VAL A 57 13.80 -12.38 1.38
C VAL A 57 14.94 -12.34 2.38
N GLY A 58 14.64 -12.48 3.68
CA GLY A 58 15.65 -12.42 4.76
C GLY A 58 16.70 -13.53 4.69
N GLN A 59 16.37 -14.69 4.13
CA GLN A 59 17.33 -15.77 3.85
C GLN A 59 18.19 -15.52 2.60
N GLY A 60 17.89 -14.48 1.81
CA GLY A 60 18.63 -14.11 0.61
C GLY A 60 18.35 -14.96 -0.62
N THR A 61 17.39 -15.90 -0.56
CA THR A 61 17.00 -16.80 -1.67
C THR A 61 16.30 -16.04 -2.80
N VAL A 62 15.59 -14.96 -2.45
CA VAL A 62 14.99 -13.98 -3.36
C VAL A 62 15.51 -12.59 -3.01
N HIS A 63 15.65 -11.71 -4.01
CA HIS A 63 16.32 -10.42 -3.84
C HIS A 63 15.38 -9.34 -3.29
N ALA A 64 14.09 -9.44 -3.60
CA ALA A 64 13.06 -8.52 -3.13
C ALA A 64 11.72 -9.23 -2.91
N GLY A 65 10.80 -8.59 -2.17
CA GLY A 65 9.45 -9.11 -2.00
C GLY A 65 8.44 -8.03 -1.66
N ILE A 66 7.16 -8.27 -1.98
CA ILE A 66 6.04 -7.41 -1.58
C ILE A 66 5.28 -8.10 -0.45
N THR A 67 5.16 -7.46 0.71
CA THR A 67 4.38 -7.98 1.86
C THR A 67 3.79 -6.84 2.69
N GLY A 68 3.12 -7.15 3.81
CA GLY A 68 2.65 -6.14 4.77
C GLY A 68 3.73 -5.73 5.75
N ARG A 69 3.74 -4.46 6.17
CA ARG A 69 4.69 -3.96 7.19
C ARG A 69 4.58 -4.72 8.52
N ASP A 70 3.36 -5.04 8.92
CA ASP A 70 3.05 -5.93 10.05
C ASP A 70 3.74 -7.30 9.93
N LEU A 71 3.61 -7.97 8.79
CA LEU A 71 4.20 -9.28 8.52
C LEU A 71 5.73 -9.21 8.48
N LEU A 72 6.30 -8.13 7.94
CA LEU A 72 7.74 -7.90 7.97
C LEU A 72 8.25 -7.81 9.42
N LEU A 73 7.63 -6.96 10.24
CA LEU A 73 8.05 -6.74 11.63
C LEU A 73 7.87 -8.00 12.48
N ASP A 74 6.80 -8.77 12.24
CA ASP A 74 6.56 -10.02 12.95
C ASP A 74 7.49 -11.17 12.54
N SER A 75 8.02 -11.13 11.31
CA SER A 75 8.90 -12.21 10.84
C SER A 75 10.22 -12.33 11.63
N GLY A 76 10.70 -11.23 12.22
CA GLY A 76 11.96 -11.21 12.98
C GLY A 76 13.20 -11.57 12.16
N VAL A 77 13.13 -11.54 10.83
CA VAL A 77 14.23 -11.90 9.92
C VAL A 77 15.03 -10.67 9.47
N GLN A 78 16.19 -10.89 8.87
CA GLN A 78 17.08 -9.84 8.34
C GLN A 78 16.60 -9.28 6.98
N ALA A 79 15.33 -8.88 6.91
CA ALA A 79 14.78 -8.11 5.79
C ALA A 79 14.50 -6.68 6.24
N VAL A 80 14.63 -5.73 5.32
CA VAL A 80 14.41 -4.31 5.55
C VAL A 80 13.33 -3.77 4.63
N GLU A 81 12.51 -2.86 5.14
CA GLU A 81 11.60 -2.07 4.31
C GLU A 81 12.41 -1.19 3.37
N HIS A 82 12.09 -1.25 2.08
CA HIS A 82 12.78 -0.50 1.03
C HIS A 82 11.89 0.58 0.42
N LEU A 83 10.60 0.31 0.25
CA LEU A 83 9.63 1.28 -0.29
C LEU A 83 8.22 0.97 0.22
N ALA A 84 7.53 1.97 0.79
CA ALA A 84 6.10 1.89 1.07
C ALA A 84 5.31 2.00 -0.24
N LEU A 85 4.33 1.12 -0.46
CA LEU A 85 3.61 1.03 -1.74
C LEU A 85 2.24 1.72 -1.74
N GLY A 86 1.77 2.22 -0.58
CA GLY A 86 0.57 3.06 -0.48
C GLY A 86 -0.76 2.34 -0.66
N PHE A 87 -0.80 1.01 -0.57
CA PHE A 87 -2.04 0.21 -0.63
C PHE A 87 -2.14 -0.80 0.52
N ALA A 88 -3.31 -1.42 0.68
CA ALA A 88 -3.62 -2.35 1.78
C ALA A 88 -3.31 -1.75 3.16
N ARG A 89 -3.75 -0.51 3.38
CA ARG A 89 -3.56 0.20 4.64
C ARG A 89 -4.43 -0.41 5.73
N SER A 90 -3.85 -0.62 6.90
CA SER A 90 -4.53 -1.16 8.07
C SER A 90 -3.89 -0.62 9.35
N THR A 91 -4.52 -0.92 10.49
CA THR A 91 -3.95 -0.67 11.81
C THR A 91 -3.88 -1.97 12.59
N PHE A 92 -2.77 -2.21 13.28
CA PHE A 92 -2.66 -3.33 14.22
C PHE A 92 -3.09 -2.85 15.61
N ARG A 93 -4.09 -3.50 16.23
CA ARG A 93 -4.72 -2.99 17.46
C ARG A 93 -5.01 -4.11 18.45
N PHE A 94 -5.06 -3.73 19.73
CA PHE A 94 -5.69 -4.56 20.75
C PHE A 94 -7.21 -4.47 20.63
N ALA A 95 -7.89 -5.58 20.95
CA ALA A 95 -9.34 -5.61 21.12
C ALA A 95 -9.75 -6.57 22.23
N ALA A 96 -10.74 -6.18 23.01
CA ALA A 96 -11.26 -6.95 24.16
C ALA A 96 -12.80 -6.87 24.18
N PRO A 97 -13.51 -7.67 24.99
CA PRO A 97 -14.97 -7.54 25.12
C PRO A 97 -15.36 -6.11 25.48
N ALA A 98 -16.41 -5.60 24.85
CA ALA A 98 -16.82 -4.20 24.99
C ALA A 98 -16.94 -3.76 26.46
N GLY A 99 -16.34 -2.60 26.77
CA GLY A 99 -16.35 -2.02 28.13
C GLY A 99 -15.45 -2.72 29.16
N THR A 100 -14.63 -3.70 28.78
CA THR A 100 -13.74 -4.41 29.75
C THR A 100 -12.33 -3.81 29.85
N MET A 101 -11.85 -3.13 28.81
CA MET A 101 -10.52 -2.52 28.75
C MET A 101 -10.59 -1.19 28.02
N SER A 102 -9.72 -0.26 28.40
CA SER A 102 -9.70 1.10 27.84
C SER A 102 -8.29 1.59 27.50
N SER A 103 -7.28 1.07 28.20
CA SER A 103 -5.91 1.55 28.10
C SER A 103 -4.91 0.40 28.07
N LEU A 104 -3.67 0.71 27.69
CA LEU A 104 -2.58 -0.26 27.67
C LEU A 104 -2.29 -0.86 29.06
N ALA A 105 -2.56 -0.12 30.14
CA ALA A 105 -2.36 -0.61 31.51
C ALA A 105 -3.25 -1.82 31.83
N ASP A 106 -4.42 -1.93 31.20
CA ASP A 106 -5.38 -3.02 31.40
C ASP A 106 -4.87 -4.36 30.84
N VAL A 107 -3.84 -4.33 29.99
CA VAL A 107 -3.21 -5.50 29.37
C VAL A 107 -2.27 -6.23 30.34
N ALA A 108 -1.79 -5.55 31.40
CA ALA A 108 -0.84 -6.14 32.34
C ALA A 108 -1.38 -7.40 33.02
N GLY A 109 -0.60 -8.48 32.99
CA GLY A 109 -0.95 -9.78 33.56
C GLY A 109 -2.00 -10.57 32.77
N LYS A 110 -2.44 -10.10 31.60
CA LYS A 110 -3.47 -10.75 30.77
C LYS A 110 -2.88 -11.73 29.75
N ARG A 111 -3.75 -12.55 29.18
CA ARG A 111 -3.45 -13.42 28.04
C ARG A 111 -3.87 -12.75 26.74
N VAL A 112 -2.93 -12.43 25.87
CA VAL A 112 -3.16 -11.77 24.57
C VAL A 112 -3.09 -12.81 23.46
N ALA A 113 -4.22 -13.10 22.80
CA ALA A 113 -4.23 -13.96 21.61
C ALA A 113 -3.79 -13.19 20.37
N THR A 114 -2.88 -13.76 19.58
CA THR A 114 -2.42 -13.16 18.33
C THR A 114 -1.83 -14.21 17.39
N SER A 115 -1.79 -13.89 16.10
CA SER A 115 -0.95 -14.62 15.13
C SER A 115 0.40 -13.91 14.87
N TYR A 116 0.67 -12.80 15.56
CA TYR A 116 1.86 -11.96 15.37
C TYR A 116 2.71 -11.89 16.65
N ASP A 117 3.34 -13.02 16.99
CA ASP A 117 4.02 -13.20 18.27
C ASP A 117 5.17 -12.22 18.49
N VAL A 118 6.00 -11.99 17.47
CA VAL A 118 7.19 -11.14 17.63
C VAL A 118 6.74 -9.70 17.75
N LEU A 119 5.83 -9.26 16.88
CA LEU A 119 5.32 -7.89 16.88
C LEU A 119 4.69 -7.52 18.23
N VAL A 120 3.82 -8.37 18.77
CA VAL A 120 3.14 -8.10 20.04
C VAL A 120 4.10 -8.13 21.23
N ARG A 121 4.99 -9.12 21.30
CA ARG A 121 5.98 -9.21 22.38
C ARG A 121 6.92 -8.02 22.39
N GLU A 122 7.40 -7.60 21.23
CA GLU A 122 8.29 -6.45 21.09
C GLU A 122 7.60 -5.14 21.49
N TYR A 123 6.34 -4.95 21.08
CA TYR A 123 5.56 -3.79 21.48
C TYR A 123 5.35 -3.74 23.00
N LEU A 124 4.90 -4.83 23.61
CA LEU A 124 4.67 -4.89 25.06
C LEU A 124 5.96 -4.64 25.85
N ARG A 125 7.07 -5.23 25.41
CA ARG A 125 8.40 -5.00 26.00
C ARG A 125 8.82 -3.55 25.92
N ALA A 126 8.64 -2.89 24.77
CA ALA A 126 8.97 -1.49 24.58
C ALA A 126 8.13 -0.55 25.47
N GLN A 127 6.91 -0.96 25.82
CA GLN A 127 6.02 -0.22 26.70
C GLN A 127 6.16 -0.59 28.19
N GLY A 128 7.03 -1.54 28.53
CA GLY A 128 7.21 -2.01 29.91
C GLY A 128 5.99 -2.75 30.48
N VAL A 129 5.19 -3.40 29.62
CA VAL A 129 3.98 -4.13 30.02
C VAL A 129 4.25 -5.63 29.96
N GLU A 130 4.01 -6.32 31.06
CA GLU A 130 4.10 -7.78 31.11
C GLU A 130 2.74 -8.42 30.84
N ALA A 131 2.65 -9.26 29.81
CA ALA A 131 1.46 -10.05 29.48
C ALA A 131 1.87 -11.38 28.82
N THR A 132 1.00 -12.38 28.86
CA THR A 132 1.24 -13.69 28.26
C THR A 132 0.68 -13.72 26.83
N THR A 133 1.52 -13.85 25.81
CA THR A 133 1.05 -14.02 24.43
C THR A 133 0.64 -15.46 24.15
N VAL A 134 -0.52 -15.66 23.54
CA VAL A 134 -1.06 -16.96 23.11
C VAL A 134 -1.11 -16.98 21.59
N HIS A 135 -0.25 -17.82 20.99
CA HIS A 135 -0.18 -17.96 19.54
C HIS A 135 -1.42 -18.67 18.98
N LEU A 136 -1.99 -18.13 17.89
CA LEU A 136 -3.06 -18.75 17.11
C LEU A 136 -2.81 -18.58 15.61
N ASP A 137 -2.98 -19.64 14.83
CA ASP A 137 -2.80 -19.62 13.37
C ASP A 137 -3.92 -18.89 12.61
N GLY A 138 -5.03 -18.56 13.28
CA GLY A 138 -6.16 -17.83 12.72
C GLY A 138 -7.39 -17.85 13.63
N ALA A 139 -8.45 -17.12 13.24
CA ALA A 139 -9.69 -16.96 13.99
C ALA A 139 -9.46 -16.52 15.45
N VAL A 140 -8.54 -15.57 15.64
CA VAL A 140 -8.15 -15.03 16.94
C VAL A 140 -9.35 -14.43 17.69
N GLU A 141 -10.36 -13.92 16.99
CA GLU A 141 -11.53 -13.27 17.58
C GLU A 141 -12.35 -14.22 18.45
N SER A 142 -12.43 -15.50 18.10
CA SER A 142 -13.15 -16.51 18.89
C SER A 142 -12.41 -16.92 20.17
N SER A 143 -11.12 -16.62 20.29
CA SER A 143 -10.28 -17.05 21.41
C SER A 143 -10.74 -16.50 22.75
N VAL A 144 -11.29 -15.28 22.77
CA VAL A 144 -11.79 -14.62 23.97
C VAL A 144 -13.07 -15.30 24.45
N GLN A 145 -14.01 -15.55 23.54
CA GLN A 145 -15.26 -16.23 23.86
C GLN A 145 -15.03 -17.67 24.35
N LEU A 146 -14.00 -18.35 23.82
CA LEU A 146 -13.61 -19.70 24.23
C LEU A 146 -12.76 -19.73 25.52
N GLY A 147 -12.43 -18.57 26.09
CA GLY A 147 -11.64 -18.46 27.32
C GLY A 147 -10.15 -18.76 27.16
N VAL A 148 -9.64 -18.83 25.92
CA VAL A 148 -8.22 -19.06 25.60
C VAL A 148 -7.38 -17.82 25.93
N ALA A 149 -7.94 -16.63 25.73
CA ALA A 149 -7.31 -15.35 25.96
C ALA A 149 -8.28 -14.35 26.61
N ASP A 150 -7.76 -13.28 27.18
CA ASP A 150 -8.56 -12.21 27.79
C ASP A 150 -8.80 -11.05 26.81
N LEU A 151 -7.92 -10.92 25.82
CA LEU A 151 -7.96 -9.96 24.73
C LEU A 151 -7.21 -10.50 23.50
N ILE A 152 -7.36 -9.85 22.37
CA ILE A 152 -6.60 -10.15 21.15
C ILE A 152 -5.73 -8.96 20.73
N ALA A 153 -4.74 -9.23 19.89
CA ALA A 153 -4.01 -8.23 19.13
C ALA A 153 -3.94 -8.66 17.66
N ASP A 154 -4.57 -7.89 16.76
CA ASP A 154 -4.68 -8.26 15.35
C ASP A 154 -4.81 -7.04 14.41
N VAL A 155 -4.74 -7.32 13.12
CA VAL A 155 -4.96 -6.36 12.03
C VAL A 155 -6.43 -5.94 11.97
N VAL A 156 -6.66 -4.63 11.93
CA VAL A 156 -7.97 -3.99 11.83
C VAL A 156 -8.00 -3.06 10.63
N GLU A 157 -8.84 -3.40 9.66
CA GLU A 157 -9.19 -2.53 8.53
C GLU A 157 -10.48 -1.74 8.83
N THR A 158 -11.64 -2.41 8.88
CA THR A 158 -12.96 -1.79 9.14
C THR A 158 -13.51 -2.07 10.55
N GLY A 159 -12.89 -3.00 11.27
CA GLY A 159 -13.36 -3.47 12.60
C GLY A 159 -14.68 -4.23 12.58
N THR A 160 -15.20 -4.62 11.40
CA THR A 160 -16.48 -5.33 11.28
C THR A 160 -16.42 -6.71 11.94
N THR A 161 -15.33 -7.46 11.71
CA THR A 161 -15.13 -8.80 12.29
C THR A 161 -15.05 -8.76 13.82
N LEU A 162 -14.33 -7.79 14.38
CA LEU A 162 -14.22 -7.61 15.83
C LEU A 162 -15.58 -7.32 16.46
N ARG A 163 -16.35 -6.40 15.88
CA ARG A 163 -17.69 -6.05 16.36
C ARG A 163 -18.64 -7.24 16.32
N ALA A 164 -18.58 -8.06 15.26
CA ALA A 164 -19.38 -9.28 15.16
C ALA A 164 -19.03 -10.32 16.24
N ALA A 165 -17.77 -10.33 16.72
CA ALA A 165 -17.32 -11.16 17.82
C ALA A 165 -17.55 -10.52 19.22
N GLY A 166 -18.20 -9.36 19.30
CA GLY A 166 -18.45 -8.65 20.57
C GLY A 166 -17.21 -7.95 21.15
N LEU A 167 -16.18 -7.72 20.31
CA LEU A 167 -14.94 -7.07 20.70
C LEU A 167 -14.92 -5.59 20.29
N GLU A 168 -14.25 -4.78 21.10
CA GLU A 168 -14.01 -3.36 20.90
C GLU A 168 -12.51 -3.08 20.92
N VAL A 169 -12.05 -2.24 19.98
CA VAL A 169 -10.66 -1.78 19.95
C VAL A 169 -10.42 -0.76 21.07
N PHE A 170 -9.26 -0.82 21.72
CA PHE A 170 -8.91 0.13 22.76
C PHE A 170 -7.43 0.50 22.70
N GLY A 171 -7.08 1.63 23.30
CA GLY A 171 -5.74 2.21 23.23
C GLY A 171 -5.33 2.70 21.84
N GLU A 172 -4.12 3.22 21.76
CA GLU A 172 -3.51 3.63 20.49
C GLU A 172 -3.19 2.40 19.61
N PRO A 173 -3.20 2.53 18.28
CA PRO A 173 -2.70 1.49 17.40
C PRO A 173 -1.27 1.10 17.75
N ILE A 174 -1.01 -0.20 17.79
CA ILE A 174 0.33 -0.78 17.93
C ILE A 174 1.18 -0.42 16.71
N LEU A 175 0.56 -0.44 15.52
CA LEU A 175 1.23 -0.16 14.24
C LEU A 175 0.22 0.37 13.21
N ALA A 176 0.65 1.34 12.40
CA ALA A 176 0.02 1.62 11.11
C ALA A 176 0.75 0.82 10.01
N SER A 177 0.02 -0.08 9.35
CA SER A 177 0.57 -1.01 8.37
C SER A 177 0.08 -0.67 6.96
N GLU A 178 0.90 -1.04 5.97
CA GLU A 178 0.57 -0.97 4.55
C GLU A 178 1.42 -2.00 3.80
N ALA A 179 1.14 -2.19 2.52
CA ALA A 179 2.01 -2.96 1.64
C ALA A 179 3.37 -2.26 1.44
N VAL A 180 4.43 -3.04 1.56
CA VAL A 180 5.82 -2.59 1.44
C VAL A 180 6.60 -3.49 0.48
N LEU A 181 7.53 -2.90 -0.26
CA LEU A 181 8.62 -3.61 -0.91
C LEU A 181 9.74 -3.79 0.13
N ILE A 182 10.21 -5.02 0.26
CA ILE A 182 11.29 -5.40 1.18
C ILE A 182 12.47 -5.98 0.41
N THR A 183 13.66 -5.86 0.98
CA THR A 183 14.91 -6.46 0.47
C THR A 183 15.82 -6.80 1.66
N THR A 184 17.07 -7.18 1.40
CA THR A 184 18.12 -7.28 2.43
C THR A 184 19.18 -6.23 2.17
N GLU A 185 20.03 -5.94 3.16
CA GLU A 185 21.13 -4.98 3.00
C GLU A 185 22.06 -5.38 1.85
N ALA A 186 22.28 -6.68 1.66
CA ALA A 186 23.14 -7.22 0.61
C ALA A 186 22.64 -6.91 -0.81
N TYR A 187 21.32 -6.75 -1.00
CA TYR A 187 20.72 -6.52 -2.33
C TYR A 187 20.25 -5.07 -2.54
N ARG A 188 20.51 -4.17 -1.59
CA ARG A 188 20.05 -2.77 -1.64
C ARG A 188 20.55 -2.02 -2.88
N ASP A 189 21.77 -2.31 -3.32
CA ASP A 189 22.43 -1.65 -4.45
C ASP A 189 22.30 -2.44 -5.77
N GLU A 190 21.49 -3.51 -5.81
CA GLU A 190 21.28 -4.29 -7.03
C GLU A 190 20.64 -3.42 -8.13
N PRO A 191 21.25 -3.33 -9.33
CA PRO A 191 20.71 -2.51 -10.42
C PRO A 191 19.28 -2.89 -10.84
N GLY A 192 18.95 -4.18 -10.73
CA GLY A 192 17.60 -4.70 -10.96
C GLY A 192 16.59 -4.14 -9.95
N LEU A 193 16.97 -4.07 -8.66
CA LEU A 193 16.13 -3.51 -7.61
C LEU A 193 15.89 -2.01 -7.83
N ALA A 194 16.95 -1.25 -8.13
CA ALA A 194 16.82 0.18 -8.45
C ALA A 194 15.86 0.42 -9.63
N THR A 195 15.91 -0.45 -10.65
CA THR A 195 14.98 -0.38 -11.79
C THR A 195 13.54 -0.71 -11.40
N LEU A 196 13.33 -1.73 -10.55
CA LEU A 196 12.03 -2.07 -9.99
C LEU A 196 11.44 -0.89 -9.22
N VAL A 197 12.20 -0.33 -8.28
CA VAL A 197 11.79 0.81 -7.44
C VAL A 197 11.34 1.98 -8.31
N ARG A 198 12.18 2.43 -9.24
CA ARG A 198 11.84 3.53 -10.15
C ARG A 198 10.56 3.29 -10.94
N ARG A 199 10.27 2.05 -11.34
CA ARG A 199 9.03 1.71 -12.05
C ARG A 199 7.83 1.71 -11.12
N LEU A 200 7.94 1.15 -9.91
CA LEU A 200 6.88 1.15 -8.91
C LEU A 200 6.52 2.56 -8.44
N GLU A 201 7.53 3.39 -8.14
CA GLU A 201 7.34 4.81 -7.83
C GLU A 201 6.62 5.53 -8.97
N GLY A 202 6.95 5.20 -10.22
CA GLY A 202 6.27 5.80 -11.36
C GLY A 202 4.78 5.46 -11.44
N VAL A 203 4.40 4.24 -11.05
CA VAL A 203 3.00 3.83 -10.91
C VAL A 203 2.33 4.57 -9.74
N MET A 204 3.00 4.66 -8.59
CA MET A 204 2.47 5.36 -7.41
C MET A 204 2.21 6.84 -7.69
N ARG A 205 3.15 7.50 -8.39
CA ARG A 205 2.99 8.89 -8.84
C ARG A 205 1.82 9.02 -9.81
N ALA A 206 1.74 8.16 -10.83
CA ALA A 206 0.63 8.19 -11.79
C ALA A 206 -0.75 8.02 -11.14
N ARG A 207 -0.87 7.19 -10.10
CA ARG A 207 -2.13 7.03 -9.34
C ARG A 207 -2.53 8.29 -8.56
N SER A 208 -1.55 9.09 -8.15
CA SER A 208 -1.76 10.31 -7.37
C SER A 208 -2.19 11.52 -8.23
N TYR A 209 -2.08 11.41 -9.55
CA TYR A 209 -2.43 12.47 -10.49
C TYR A 209 -3.45 11.99 -11.53
N VAL A 210 -4.03 12.96 -12.22
CA VAL A 210 -4.77 12.78 -13.46
C VAL A 210 -4.23 13.74 -14.51
N LEU A 211 -4.44 13.41 -15.77
CA LEU A 211 -4.22 14.34 -16.86
C LEU A 211 -5.55 15.02 -17.16
N ILE A 212 -5.59 16.35 -17.08
CA ILE A 212 -6.74 17.13 -17.48
C ILE A 212 -6.42 17.79 -18.83
N ASP A 213 -7.32 17.60 -19.79
CA ASP A 213 -7.32 18.24 -21.10
C ASP A 213 -8.57 19.12 -21.19
N TYR A 214 -8.45 20.36 -21.66
CA TYR A 214 -9.60 21.25 -21.82
C TYR A 214 -9.37 22.29 -22.92
N ASP A 215 -10.46 22.78 -23.50
CA ASP A 215 -10.42 23.89 -24.44
C ASP A 215 -10.74 25.20 -23.71
N VAL A 216 -10.00 26.27 -24.00
CA VAL A 216 -10.25 27.61 -23.45
C VAL A 216 -10.01 28.69 -24.50
N ARG A 217 -10.71 29.83 -24.38
CA ARG A 217 -10.46 31.01 -25.21
C ARG A 217 -9.04 31.54 -24.94
N MET A 218 -8.36 32.00 -25.97
CA MET A 218 -7.00 32.54 -25.86
C MET A 218 -6.90 33.69 -24.85
N ASN A 219 -7.93 34.54 -24.76
CA ASN A 219 -7.97 35.66 -23.82
C ASN A 219 -8.06 35.21 -22.34
N ASP A 220 -8.68 34.06 -22.09
CA ASP A 220 -8.91 33.52 -20.74
C ASP A 220 -7.83 32.50 -20.34
N LEU A 221 -6.90 32.18 -21.24
CA LEU A 221 -5.83 31.20 -21.03
C LEU A 221 -5.05 31.44 -19.73
N HIS A 222 -4.70 32.70 -19.45
CA HIS A 222 -3.93 33.04 -18.26
C HIS A 222 -4.62 32.65 -16.95
N LEU A 223 -5.95 32.77 -16.88
CA LEU A 223 -6.75 32.34 -15.73
C LEU A 223 -6.73 30.82 -15.58
N ALA A 224 -6.93 30.10 -16.68
CA ALA A 224 -6.95 28.64 -16.69
C ALA A 224 -5.59 28.02 -16.35
N THR A 225 -4.49 28.62 -16.84
CA THR A 225 -3.12 28.15 -16.51
C THR A 225 -2.71 28.43 -15.07
N ALA A 226 -3.31 29.44 -14.41
CA ALA A 226 -3.11 29.67 -12.98
C ALA A 226 -3.79 28.58 -12.12
N ILE A 227 -4.93 28.05 -12.58
CA ILE A 227 -5.63 26.92 -11.94
C ILE A 227 -4.88 25.61 -12.17
N THR A 228 -4.32 25.43 -13.37
CA THR A 228 -3.64 24.18 -13.78
C THR A 228 -2.17 24.39 -14.17
N PRO A 229 -1.30 24.81 -13.24
CA PRO A 229 0.10 25.12 -13.54
C PRO A 229 0.92 23.91 -13.99
N GLY A 230 0.42 22.69 -13.78
CA GLY A 230 1.13 21.46 -14.10
C GLY A 230 2.31 21.20 -13.17
N LEU A 231 3.13 20.20 -13.51
CA LEU A 231 4.35 19.89 -12.75
C LEU A 231 5.52 20.80 -13.17
N GLU A 232 5.66 21.05 -14.47
CA GLU A 232 6.66 21.95 -15.04
C GLU A 232 6.00 23.21 -15.62
N SER A 233 5.03 22.99 -16.52
CA SER A 233 4.19 24.02 -17.15
C SER A 233 3.02 23.32 -17.86
N PRO A 234 1.84 23.95 -17.99
CA PRO A 234 0.79 23.42 -18.86
C PRO A 234 1.28 23.37 -20.31
N THR A 235 0.86 22.34 -21.04
CA THR A 235 1.03 22.27 -22.50
C THR A 235 -0.12 23.01 -23.16
N VAL A 236 0.17 23.94 -24.06
CA VAL A 236 -0.85 24.72 -24.79
C VAL A 236 -0.70 24.48 -26.28
N SER A 237 -1.79 24.10 -26.95
CA SER A 237 -1.83 23.83 -28.39
C SER A 237 -2.95 24.62 -29.07
N PRO A 238 -2.70 25.30 -30.21
CA PRO A 238 -3.74 26.02 -30.93
C PRO A 238 -4.77 25.07 -31.53
N LEU A 239 -6.04 25.48 -31.55
CA LEU A 239 -7.11 24.76 -32.24
C LEU A 239 -7.34 25.30 -33.65
N GLN A 240 -8.17 24.59 -34.43
CA GLN A 240 -8.60 25.05 -35.76
C GLN A 240 -9.31 26.40 -35.69
N ASN A 241 -10.08 26.64 -34.63
CA ASN A 241 -10.60 27.97 -34.32
C ASN A 241 -9.48 28.78 -33.64
N PRO A 242 -8.99 29.88 -34.25
CA PRO A 242 -7.84 30.63 -33.73
C PRO A 242 -8.12 31.34 -32.41
N ASP A 243 -9.39 31.50 -32.02
CA ASP A 243 -9.73 32.10 -30.73
C ASP A 243 -9.59 31.12 -29.55
N TRP A 244 -9.30 29.85 -29.81
CA TRP A 244 -9.26 28.79 -28.81
C TRP A 244 -7.94 28.03 -28.82
N VAL A 245 -7.58 27.53 -27.64
CA VAL A 245 -6.45 26.64 -27.41
C VAL A 245 -6.90 25.45 -26.58
N ALA A 246 -6.28 24.29 -26.82
CA ALA A 246 -6.34 23.15 -25.93
C ALA A 246 -5.19 23.25 -24.92
N VAL A 247 -5.50 23.01 -23.66
CA VAL A 247 -4.54 22.96 -22.56
C VAL A 247 -4.53 21.57 -21.96
N ARG A 248 -3.33 21.04 -21.72
CA ARG A 248 -3.11 19.77 -21.04
C ARG A 248 -2.22 19.99 -19.83
N SER A 249 -2.66 19.50 -18.67
CA SER A 249 -1.94 19.66 -17.42
C SER A 249 -2.16 18.49 -16.47
N MET A 250 -1.13 18.13 -15.70
CA MET A 250 -1.25 17.15 -14.63
C MET A 250 -1.78 17.82 -13.36
N VAL A 251 -2.80 17.22 -12.76
CA VAL A 251 -3.47 17.75 -11.57
C VAL A 251 -3.54 16.65 -10.49
N PRO A 252 -3.29 16.97 -9.21
CA PRO A 252 -3.49 16.00 -8.13
C PRO A 252 -4.90 15.42 -8.18
N ARG A 253 -5.01 14.08 -8.09
CA ARG A 253 -6.30 13.39 -8.22
C ARG A 253 -7.33 13.85 -7.17
N ALA A 254 -6.87 14.23 -5.98
CA ALA A 254 -7.73 14.73 -4.90
C ALA A 254 -8.40 16.07 -5.23
N ASP A 255 -7.75 16.90 -6.05
CA ASP A 255 -8.24 18.23 -6.44
C ASP A 255 -9.04 18.22 -7.75
N MET A 256 -9.08 17.07 -8.44
CA MET A 256 -9.63 16.92 -9.79
C MET A 256 -10.98 17.62 -9.98
N ASN A 257 -11.99 17.30 -9.16
CA ASN A 257 -13.35 17.83 -9.34
C ASN A 257 -13.40 19.35 -9.09
N ARG A 258 -12.73 19.83 -8.03
CA ARG A 258 -12.64 21.26 -7.72
C ARG A 258 -11.99 22.03 -8.88
N VAL A 259 -10.90 21.49 -9.41
CA VAL A 259 -10.19 22.09 -10.56
C VAL A 259 -11.07 22.10 -11.81
N MET A 260 -11.85 21.04 -12.06
CA MET A 260 -12.80 21.03 -13.18
C MET A 260 -13.87 22.11 -13.04
N ASP A 261 -14.40 22.31 -11.83
CA ASP A 261 -15.38 23.38 -11.56
C ASP A 261 -14.76 24.76 -11.77
N GLU A 262 -13.57 25.03 -11.21
CA GLU A 262 -12.84 26.30 -11.36
C GLU A 262 -12.52 26.60 -12.84
N LEU A 263 -12.10 25.58 -13.60
CA LEU A 263 -11.86 25.70 -15.04
C LEU A 263 -13.15 26.06 -15.80
N TYR A 264 -14.28 25.44 -15.45
CA TYR A 264 -15.55 25.71 -16.09
C TYR A 264 -16.01 27.16 -15.90
N GLU A 265 -15.84 27.69 -14.68
CA GLU A 265 -16.18 29.07 -14.31
C GLU A 265 -15.35 30.11 -15.08
N VAL A 266 -14.08 29.84 -15.36
CA VAL A 266 -13.23 30.71 -16.19
C VAL A 266 -13.42 30.50 -17.69
N GLY A 267 -14.44 29.74 -18.10
CA GLY A 267 -14.85 29.59 -19.49
C GLY A 267 -14.26 28.38 -20.22
N ALA A 268 -13.55 27.48 -19.54
CA ALA A 268 -13.06 26.25 -20.16
C ALA A 268 -14.22 25.31 -20.54
N ARG A 269 -14.07 24.59 -21.65
CA ARG A 269 -15.07 23.66 -22.19
C ARG A 269 -14.40 22.35 -22.58
N ALA A 270 -15.22 21.32 -22.77
CA ALA A 270 -14.75 19.96 -23.07
C ALA A 270 -13.64 19.51 -22.10
N ILE A 271 -13.86 19.71 -20.79
CA ILE A 271 -12.89 19.36 -19.75
C ILE A 271 -12.91 17.83 -19.58
N LEU A 272 -11.84 17.19 -20.04
CA LEU A 272 -11.64 15.75 -20.03
C LEU A 272 -10.63 15.37 -18.96
N VAL A 273 -10.81 14.18 -18.39
CA VAL A 273 -9.86 13.62 -17.43
C VAL A 273 -9.45 12.23 -17.89
N SER A 274 -8.14 12.01 -17.96
CA SER A 274 -7.54 10.70 -18.25
C SER A 274 -6.72 10.21 -17.06
N SER A 275 -6.84 8.91 -16.77
CA SER A 275 -5.96 8.26 -15.78
C SER A 275 -4.59 7.95 -16.38
N LEU A 276 -3.56 8.07 -15.55
CA LEU A 276 -2.18 7.75 -15.90
C LEU A 276 -1.84 6.35 -15.40
N LEU A 277 -1.11 5.58 -16.21
CA LEU A 277 -0.62 4.25 -15.80
C LEU A 277 0.73 4.33 -15.07
N ALA A 278 1.65 5.16 -15.56
CA ALA A 278 2.96 5.40 -14.96
C ALA A 278 3.48 6.80 -15.34
N CYS A 279 4.26 7.43 -14.45
CA CYS A 279 4.86 8.76 -14.64
C CYS A 279 6.23 8.83 -13.97
N ARG A 280 7.28 9.26 -14.69
CA ARG A 280 8.62 9.48 -14.14
C ARG A 280 8.89 10.97 -14.08
N LEU A 281 9.35 11.47 -12.93
CA LEU A 281 9.89 12.82 -12.76
C LEU A 281 11.35 12.68 -12.38
#